data_AF-A0AAI9N2N1-F1
#
_entry.id   AF-A0AAI9N2N1-F1
#
_cell.length_a   1.000
_cell.length_b   1.000
_cell.length_c   1.000
_cell.angle_alpha   90.00
_cell.angle_beta   90.00
_cell.angle_gamma   90.00
#
_symmetry.space_group_name_H-M   'P 1'
#
loop_
_entity.id
_entity.type
_entity.pdbx_description
1 polymer ?
#
loop_
_entity_poly.entity_id
_entity_poly.type
_entity_poly.pdbx_seq_one_letter_code
_entity_poly.pdbx_strand_id
1 'polypeptide(L)'
;MAIVTHHHLQLRELRFAAPARVRVWKGAATLRSGNVTIELREGESFTVPSFVRFSCLAHPRMAAQGMRPAVWSLALETQSPADMESAADASKPHARRLAAAIFAQPAADWRAEGIARDWQMSPARLRALLFAEGESLRSLVREQRVAWVLAGLARMEDAGAPPAAAGFASLAALQRACQEAIGLPPEIARRAISLLSSTPVQVAPARRDEARKPRYRPYF
;
A
#
# COMPACT_ATOMS: atom_id res chain seq x y z
N MET A 1 3.49 -11.37 -0.64
CA MET A 1 2.94 -11.30 -2.02
C MET A 1 3.85 -10.44 -2.89
N ALA A 2 3.93 -10.70 -4.19
CA ALA A 2 4.61 -9.82 -5.14
C ALA A 2 3.59 -9.16 -6.08
N ILE A 3 3.63 -7.84 -6.16
CA ILE A 3 2.89 -7.00 -7.10
C ILE A 3 3.58 -7.11 -8.45
N VAL A 4 2.87 -7.66 -9.44
CA VAL A 4 3.31 -7.73 -10.84
C VAL A 4 2.68 -6.59 -11.60
N THR A 5 3.50 -5.73 -12.20
CA THR A 5 3.01 -4.63 -13.03
C THR A 5 3.61 -4.67 -14.43
N HIS A 6 2.73 -4.62 -15.42
CA HIS A 6 3.04 -4.45 -16.83
C HIS A 6 2.92 -2.98 -17.26
N HIS A 7 2.86 -2.05 -16.32
CA HIS A 7 2.84 -0.60 -16.56
C HIS A 7 3.59 0.11 -15.44
N HIS A 8 3.85 1.41 -15.59
CA HIS A 8 4.39 2.19 -14.48
C HIS A 8 3.36 2.27 -13.36
N LEU A 9 3.72 1.81 -12.17
CA LEU A 9 2.91 1.92 -10.96
C LEU A 9 3.66 2.82 -9.98
N GLN A 10 2.97 3.84 -9.45
CA GLN A 10 3.59 4.81 -8.57
C GLN A 10 2.85 4.96 -7.25
N LEU A 11 3.42 4.45 -6.15
CA LEU A 11 3.02 4.92 -4.83
C LEU A 11 3.52 6.36 -4.66
N ARG A 12 2.63 7.28 -4.32
CA ARG A 12 2.91 8.72 -4.21
C ARG A 12 2.85 9.15 -2.76
N GLU A 13 3.98 9.63 -2.26
CA GLU A 13 4.07 10.45 -1.04
C GLU A 13 3.37 9.83 0.19
N LEU A 14 3.48 8.51 0.36
CA LEU A 14 2.84 7.77 1.44
C LEU A 14 3.76 7.65 2.66
N ARG A 15 3.12 7.58 3.84
CA ARG A 15 3.76 7.26 5.12
C ARG A 15 3.05 6.09 5.77
N PHE A 16 3.81 5.11 6.23
CA PHE A 16 3.27 4.00 7.03
C PHE A 16 3.59 4.21 8.51
N ALA A 17 2.68 3.77 9.37
CA ALA A 17 2.88 3.78 10.82
C ALA A 17 3.97 2.80 11.30
N ALA A 18 4.39 1.87 10.44
CA ALA A 18 5.45 0.89 10.70
C ALA A 18 6.48 0.92 9.56
N PRO A 19 7.72 0.43 9.78
CA PRO A 19 8.72 0.37 8.72
C PRO A 19 8.22 -0.41 7.51
N ALA A 20 8.42 0.16 6.31
CA ALA A 20 7.91 -0.38 5.06
C ALA A 20 9.07 -0.89 4.20
N ARG A 21 9.16 -2.22 4.04
CA ARG A 21 10.15 -2.85 3.17
C ARG A 21 9.62 -2.95 1.74
N VAL A 22 10.38 -2.42 0.81
CA VAL A 22 10.18 -2.59 -0.63
C VAL A 22 11.27 -3.52 -1.15
N ARG A 23 10.88 -4.59 -1.84
CA ARG A 23 11.80 -5.56 -2.46
C ARG A 23 11.47 -5.75 -3.92
N VAL A 24 12.49 -5.75 -4.78
CA VAL A 24 12.35 -5.97 -6.21
C VAL A 24 12.72 -7.42 -6.52
N TRP A 25 11.76 -8.18 -7.05
CA TRP A 25 11.94 -9.56 -7.48
C TRP A 25 12.33 -9.67 -8.94
N LYS A 26 11.83 -8.77 -9.79
CA LYS A 26 12.17 -8.66 -11.22
C LYS A 26 12.04 -7.21 -11.67
N GLY A 27 12.92 -6.75 -12.55
CA GLY A 27 12.87 -5.41 -13.11
C GLY A 27 13.60 -4.37 -12.25
N ALA A 28 13.00 -3.19 -12.06
CA ALA A 28 13.55 -2.12 -11.22
C ALA A 28 12.45 -1.31 -10.55
N ALA A 29 12.78 -0.71 -9.41
CA ALA A 29 11.94 0.27 -8.73
C ALA A 29 12.78 1.45 -8.26
N THR A 30 12.20 2.64 -8.25
CA THR A 30 12.83 3.86 -7.75
C THR A 30 12.08 4.35 -6.53
N LEU A 31 12.78 4.44 -5.39
CA LEU A 31 12.27 5.03 -4.17
C LEU A 31 12.73 6.48 -4.08
N ARG A 32 11.82 7.37 -3.71
CA ARG A 32 12.12 8.78 -3.47
C ARG A 32 11.58 9.20 -2.11
N SER A 33 12.43 9.84 -1.31
CA SER A 33 12.05 10.44 -0.02
C SER A 33 12.72 11.82 0.07
N GLY A 34 11.92 12.88 -0.02
CA GLY A 34 12.44 14.25 -0.13
C GLY A 34 13.38 14.42 -1.33
N ASN A 35 14.65 14.75 -1.03
CA ASN A 35 15.72 14.92 -2.02
C ASN A 35 16.54 13.64 -2.28
N VAL A 36 16.27 12.57 -1.53
CA VAL A 36 16.98 11.30 -1.67
C VAL A 36 16.25 10.43 -2.68
N THR A 37 16.99 9.87 -3.63
CA THR A 37 16.49 8.89 -4.59
C THR A 37 17.35 7.64 -4.54
N ILE A 38 16.71 6.48 -4.43
CA ILE A 38 17.34 5.17 -4.37
C ILE A 38 16.76 4.33 -5.50
N GLU A 39 17.63 3.83 -6.37
CA GLU A 39 17.24 2.83 -7.37
C GLU A 39 17.46 1.44 -6.82
N LEU A 40 16.43 0.59 -6.95
CA LEU A 40 16.46 -0.82 -6.58
C LEU A 40 16.42 -1.69 -7.84
N ARG A 41 17.40 -2.58 -7.94
CA ARG A 41 17.54 -3.59 -8.98
C ARG A 41 16.99 -4.93 -8.51
N GLU A 42 16.93 -5.87 -9.44
CA GLU A 42 16.48 -7.23 -9.17
C GLU A 42 17.28 -7.87 -8.01
N GLY A 43 16.55 -8.39 -7.03
CA GLY A 43 17.10 -8.98 -5.81
C GLY A 43 17.29 -7.98 -4.65
N GLU A 44 17.30 -6.68 -4.92
CA GLU A 44 17.53 -5.65 -3.90
C GLU A 44 16.26 -5.33 -3.11
N SER A 45 16.48 -4.86 -1.88
CA SER A 45 15.41 -4.38 -1.01
C SER A 45 15.87 -3.19 -0.20
N PHE A 46 14.93 -2.32 0.13
CA PHE A 46 15.15 -1.18 1.00
C PHE A 46 14.01 -1.07 2.00
N THR A 47 14.34 -0.73 3.25
CA THR A 47 13.33 -0.52 4.29
C THR A 47 13.23 0.97 4.57
N VAL A 48 12.05 1.53 4.32
CA VAL A 48 11.74 2.91 4.66
C VAL A 48 11.35 2.95 6.15
N PRO A 49 11.96 3.83 6.97
CA PRO A 49 11.61 3.97 8.37
C PRO A 49 10.15 4.36 8.59
N SER A 50 9.65 4.13 9.81
CA SER A 50 8.28 4.48 10.16
C SER A 50 8.05 5.99 10.03
N PHE A 51 6.86 6.36 9.56
CA PHE A 51 6.41 7.73 9.36
C PHE A 51 7.27 8.61 8.41
N VAL A 52 8.23 8.02 7.70
CA VAL A 52 8.96 8.70 6.62
C VAL A 52 8.14 8.64 5.33
N ARG A 53 8.01 9.79 4.69
CA ARG A 53 7.24 9.92 3.45
C ARG A 53 8.08 9.45 2.27
N PHE A 54 7.53 8.53 1.48
CA PHE A 54 8.20 8.09 0.26
C PHE A 54 7.23 7.89 -0.90
N SER A 55 7.79 8.05 -2.09
CA SER A 55 7.21 7.62 -3.34
C SER A 55 7.96 6.38 -3.84
N CYS A 56 7.25 5.43 -4.45
CA CYS A 56 7.83 4.24 -5.07
C CYS A 56 7.32 4.11 -6.48
N LEU A 57 8.22 4.15 -7.46
CA LEU A 57 7.90 4.00 -8.87
C LEU A 57 8.45 2.67 -9.39
N ALA A 58 7.57 1.76 -9.77
CA ALA A 58 7.95 0.51 -10.42
C ALA A 58 8.04 0.71 -11.94
N HIS A 59 9.15 0.29 -12.54
CA HIS A 59 9.41 0.46 -13.97
C HIS A 59 9.47 -0.90 -14.68
N PRO A 60 8.48 -1.24 -15.53
CA PRO A 60 8.63 -2.33 -16.48
C PRO A 60 9.84 -2.06 -17.39
N ARG A 61 10.59 -3.10 -17.74
CA ARG A 61 11.76 -2.96 -18.61
C ARG A 61 11.45 -3.46 -20.02
N MET A 62 11.92 -2.74 -21.02
CA MET A 62 11.97 -3.26 -22.39
C MET A 62 13.14 -4.24 -22.51
N ALA A 63 12.86 -5.47 -22.93
CA ALA A 63 13.87 -6.47 -23.26
C ALA A 63 13.76 -6.84 -24.75
N ALA A 64 14.78 -7.51 -25.29
CA ALA A 64 14.80 -7.96 -26.69
C ALA A 64 13.60 -8.85 -27.08
N GLN A 65 12.98 -9.53 -26.11
CA GLN A 65 11.83 -10.41 -26.27
C GLN A 65 10.48 -9.71 -25.96
N GLY A 66 10.47 -8.38 -25.82
CA GLY A 66 9.29 -7.59 -25.45
C GLY A 66 9.35 -7.05 -24.02
N MET A 67 8.23 -6.48 -23.56
CA MET A 67 8.16 -5.79 -22.28
C MET A 67 8.11 -6.78 -21.11
N ARG A 68 9.09 -6.70 -20.20
CA ARG A 68 9.14 -7.50 -18.98
C ARG A 68 8.48 -6.73 -17.83
N PRO A 69 7.52 -7.35 -17.12
CA PRO A 69 6.88 -6.70 -15.98
C PRO A 69 7.88 -6.42 -14.86
N ALA A 70 7.63 -5.36 -14.10
CA ALA A 70 8.26 -5.19 -12.81
C ALA A 70 7.51 -6.02 -11.77
N VAL A 71 8.26 -6.79 -10.98
CA VAL A 71 7.71 -7.61 -9.90
C VAL A 71 8.38 -7.15 -8.62
N TRP A 72 7.59 -6.65 -7.67
CA TRP A 72 8.10 -6.10 -6.42
C TRP A 72 7.13 -6.39 -5.28
N SER A 73 7.56 -6.30 -4.03
CA SER A 73 6.70 -6.50 -2.87
C SER A 73 6.86 -5.35 -1.89
N LEU A 74 5.73 -4.98 -1.29
CA LEU A 74 5.68 -4.15 -0.09
C LEU A 74 5.44 -5.08 1.11
N ALA A 75 6.13 -4.85 2.22
CA ALA A 75 5.84 -5.50 3.49
C ALA A 75 5.97 -4.48 4.62
N LEU A 76 5.09 -4.56 5.61
CA LEU A 76 5.28 -3.80 6.85
C LEU A 76 5.96 -4.69 7.88
N GLU A 77 7.08 -4.22 8.40
CA GLU A 77 7.81 -4.90 9.45
C GLU A 77 7.06 -4.75 10.77
N THR A 78 6.88 -5.85 11.49
CA THR A 78 6.26 -5.86 12.82
C THR A 78 7.22 -5.37 13.92
N GLN A 79 8.53 -5.37 13.64
CA GLN A 79 9.56 -4.91 14.55
C GLN A 79 10.39 -3.82 13.86
N SER A 80 10.56 -2.71 14.56
CA SER A 80 11.46 -1.63 14.17
C SER A 80 12.76 -1.82 14.94
N PRO A 81 13.88 -2.21 14.31
CA PRO A 81 15.17 -2.21 15.01
C PRO A 81 15.49 -0.78 15.47
N ALA A 82 16.26 -0.64 16.56
CA ALA A 82 16.52 0.66 17.20
C ALA A 82 17.01 1.74 16.21
N ASP A 83 17.84 1.33 15.25
CA ASP A 83 18.35 2.21 14.19
C ASP A 83 17.24 2.74 13.28
N MET A 84 16.21 1.94 12.97
CA MET A 84 15.05 2.38 12.19
C MET A 84 14.14 3.32 12.98
N GLU A 85 14.04 3.13 14.29
CA GLU A 85 13.28 4.02 15.16
C GLU A 85 13.95 5.40 15.28
N SER A 86 15.30 5.43 15.28
CA SER A 86 16.08 6.66 15.22
C SER A 86 15.97 7.38 13.87
N ALA A 87 15.79 6.63 12.78
CA ALA A 87 15.63 7.15 11.43
C ALA A 87 14.18 7.53 11.08
N ALA A 88 13.22 7.23 11.95
CA ALA A 88 11.86 7.73 11.83
C ALA A 88 11.85 9.26 11.93
N ASP A 89 10.85 9.91 11.35
CA ASP A 89 10.72 11.37 11.41
C ASP A 89 10.41 11.82 12.86
N ALA A 90 11.47 12.01 13.65
CA ALA A 90 11.41 12.44 15.04
C ALA A 90 11.01 13.92 15.18
N SER A 91 10.98 14.68 14.09
CA SER A 91 10.55 16.09 14.11
C SER A 91 9.04 16.25 14.29
N LYS A 92 8.27 15.16 14.18
CA LYS A 92 6.80 15.17 14.24
C LYS A 92 6.22 14.15 15.23
N PRO A 93 6.56 14.25 16.53
CA PRO A 93 6.18 13.23 17.52
C PRO A 93 4.67 13.08 17.69
N HIS A 94 3.89 14.17 17.63
CA HIS A 94 2.45 14.10 17.84
C HIS A 94 1.74 13.50 16.63
N ALA A 95 2.10 13.92 15.42
CA ALA A 95 1.56 13.38 14.19
C ALA A 95 1.93 11.91 14.01
N ARG A 96 3.16 11.52 14.36
CA ARG A 96 3.59 10.10 14.34
C ARG A 96 2.77 9.25 15.30
N ARG A 97 2.61 9.70 16.56
CA ARG A 97 1.79 9.02 17.56
C ARG A 97 0.34 8.87 17.09
N LEU A 98 -0.23 9.94 16.54
CA LEU A 98 -1.60 9.93 16.02
C LEU A 98 -1.73 9.01 14.80
N ALA A 99 -0.76 9.04 13.88
CA ALA A 99 -0.77 8.20 12.70
C ALA A 99 -0.73 6.70 13.05
N ALA A 100 0.09 6.33 14.03
CA ALA A 100 0.11 4.96 14.56
C ALA A 100 -1.23 4.55 15.16
N ALA A 101 -1.86 5.43 15.94
CA ALA A 101 -3.19 5.17 16.50
C ALA A 101 -4.27 5.00 15.42
N ILE A 102 -4.27 5.87 14.39
CA ILE A 102 -5.18 5.78 13.25
C ILE A 102 -4.98 4.47 12.48
N PHE A 103 -3.73 4.11 12.20
CA PHE A 103 -3.41 2.88 11.49
C PHE A 103 -3.85 1.64 12.27
N ALA A 104 -3.77 1.66 13.60
CA ALA A 104 -4.26 0.57 14.44
C ALA A 104 -5.79 0.44 14.47
N GLN A 105 -6.52 1.57 14.36
CA GLN A 105 -7.99 1.59 14.40
C GLN A 105 -8.56 2.50 13.28
N PRO A 106 -8.44 2.11 12.00
CA PRO A 106 -8.79 2.98 10.87
C PRO A 106 -10.28 3.34 10.82
N ALA A 107 -11.16 2.43 11.27
CA ALA A 107 -12.61 2.61 11.30
C ALA A 107 -13.10 3.57 12.41
N ALA A 108 -12.26 3.89 13.41
CA ALA A 108 -12.68 4.74 14.52
C ALA A 108 -13.06 6.16 14.06
N ASP A 109 -13.89 6.82 14.88
CA ASP A 109 -14.32 8.20 14.64
C ASP A 109 -13.24 9.18 15.13
N TRP A 110 -12.27 9.44 14.26
CA TRP A 110 -11.13 10.32 14.53
C TRP A 110 -11.54 11.80 14.52
N ARG A 111 -12.00 12.28 15.68
CA ARG A 111 -12.31 13.70 15.94
C ARG A 111 -11.33 14.30 16.93
N ALA A 112 -11.06 15.59 16.79
CA ALA A 112 -10.14 16.32 17.66
C ALA A 112 -10.57 16.25 19.12
N GLU A 113 -11.88 16.27 19.39
CA GLU A 113 -12.46 16.23 20.73
C GLU A 113 -12.23 14.88 21.42
N GLY A 114 -12.35 13.78 20.67
CA GLY A 114 -12.05 12.43 21.17
C GLY A 114 -10.56 12.25 21.45
N ILE A 115 -9.73 12.58 20.47
CA ILE A 115 -8.26 12.47 20.59
C ILE A 115 -7.74 13.33 21.75
N ALA A 116 -8.22 14.57 21.87
CA ALA A 116 -7.77 15.48 22.91
C ALA A 116 -8.18 15.01 24.30
N ARG A 117 -9.36 14.39 24.45
CA ARG A 117 -9.79 13.75 25.69
C ARG A 117 -8.85 12.61 26.07
N ASP A 118 -8.55 11.71 25.13
CA ASP A 118 -7.68 10.56 25.37
C ASP A 118 -6.25 10.98 25.71
N TRP A 119 -5.81 12.12 25.17
CA TRP A 119 -4.48 12.69 25.42
C TRP A 119 -4.45 13.73 26.55
N GLN A 120 -5.56 13.89 27.28
CA GLN A 120 -5.68 14.81 28.42
C GLN A 120 -5.29 16.26 28.09
N MET A 121 -5.74 16.76 26.94
CA MET A 121 -5.49 18.13 26.48
C MET A 121 -6.74 18.76 25.87
N SER A 122 -6.69 20.06 25.60
CA SER A 122 -7.77 20.74 24.88
C SER A 122 -7.70 20.45 23.37
N PRO A 123 -8.84 20.43 22.65
CA PRO A 123 -8.85 20.29 21.19
C PRO A 123 -8.08 21.41 20.47
N ALA A 124 -8.01 22.61 21.06
CA ALA A 124 -7.22 23.72 20.54
C ALA A 124 -5.71 23.41 20.62
N ARG A 125 -5.24 22.88 21.75
CA ARG A 125 -3.84 22.47 21.93
C ARG A 125 -3.45 21.36 20.96
N LEU A 126 -4.30 20.34 20.77
CA LEU A 126 -4.06 19.28 19.79
C LEU A 126 -3.88 19.84 18.38
N ARG A 127 -4.80 20.72 17.93
CA ARG A 127 -4.71 21.35 16.60
C ARG A 127 -3.46 22.20 16.46
N ALA A 128 -3.07 22.95 17.50
CA ALA A 128 -1.85 23.74 17.50
C ALA A 128 -0.59 22.88 17.39
N LEU A 129 -0.53 21.74 18.08
CA LEU A 129 0.60 20.80 17.99
C LEU A 129 0.72 20.19 16.59
N LEU A 130 -0.38 19.73 16.01
CA LEU A 130 -0.38 19.20 14.63
C LEU A 130 0.01 20.29 13.63
N PHE A 131 -0.49 21.51 13.79
CA PHE A 131 -0.15 22.64 12.94
C PHE A 131 1.34 23.00 13.03
N ALA A 132 1.92 23.01 14.23
CA ALA A 132 3.36 23.24 14.43
C ALA A 132 4.23 22.17 13.74
N GLU A 133 3.73 20.94 13.62
CA GLU A 133 4.37 19.86 12.87
C GLU A 133 4.06 19.89 11.37
N GLY A 134 3.31 20.88 10.89
CA GLY A 134 2.91 21.03 9.49
C GLY A 134 1.89 20.00 9.02
N GLU A 135 1.11 19.43 9.95
CA GLU A 135 0.17 18.35 9.68
C GLU A 135 -1.28 18.79 9.93
N SER A 136 -2.22 18.10 9.27
CA SER A 136 -3.64 18.25 9.55
C SER A 136 -4.25 16.93 9.93
N LEU A 137 -5.17 16.95 10.91
CA LEU A 137 -5.91 15.76 11.34
C LEU A 137 -6.58 15.06 10.15
N ARG A 138 -7.27 15.82 9.29
CA ARG A 138 -7.97 15.27 8.13
C ARG A 138 -7.03 14.56 7.16
N SER A 139 -5.87 15.16 6.87
CA SER A 139 -4.88 14.55 5.97
C SER A 139 -4.30 13.29 6.57
N LEU A 140 -3.89 13.32 7.85
CA LEU A 140 -3.36 12.16 8.56
C LEU A 140 -4.36 10.99 8.58
N VAL A 141 -5.62 11.27 8.94
CA VAL A 141 -6.67 10.23 8.97
C VAL A 141 -6.83 9.58 7.60
N ARG A 142 -6.92 10.39 6.55
CA ARG A 142 -7.08 9.88 5.19
C ARG A 142 -5.86 9.09 4.72
N GLU A 143 -4.66 9.62 4.92
CA GLU A 143 -3.40 8.99 4.53
C GLU A 143 -3.22 7.64 5.22
N GLN A 144 -3.43 7.57 6.53
CA GLN A 144 -3.23 6.34 7.30
C GLN A 144 -4.30 5.29 7.02
N ARG A 145 -5.55 5.69 6.74
CA ARG A 145 -6.59 4.76 6.27
C ARG A 145 -6.22 4.13 4.92
N VAL A 146 -5.65 4.91 4.00
CA VAL A 146 -5.14 4.37 2.72
C VAL A 146 -3.94 3.46 2.95
N ALA A 147 -2.99 3.88 3.78
CA ALA A 147 -1.83 3.06 4.14
C ALA A 147 -2.24 1.72 4.75
N TRP A 148 -3.26 1.69 5.60
CA TRP A 148 -3.82 0.48 6.18
C TRP A 148 -4.38 -0.47 5.12
N VAL A 149 -5.16 0.05 4.17
CA VAL A 149 -5.68 -0.76 3.05
C VAL A 149 -4.53 -1.33 2.22
N LEU A 150 -3.56 -0.50 1.85
CA LEU A 150 -2.40 -0.96 1.06
C LEU A 150 -1.57 -2.03 1.80
N ALA A 151 -1.46 -1.92 3.12
CA ALA A 151 -0.79 -2.91 3.94
C ALA A 151 -1.56 -4.25 4.00
N GLY A 152 -2.88 -4.21 4.17
CA GLY A 152 -3.74 -5.40 4.12
C GLY A 152 -3.63 -6.09 2.76
N LEU A 153 -3.71 -5.32 1.67
CA LEU A 153 -3.51 -5.83 0.32
C LEU A 153 -2.14 -6.48 0.15
N ALA A 154 -1.07 -5.87 0.68
CA ALA A 154 0.28 -6.42 0.62
C ALA A 154 0.43 -7.76 1.37
N ARG A 155 -0.34 -7.94 2.46
CA ARG A 155 -0.36 -9.16 3.29
C ARG A 155 -1.28 -10.26 2.76
N MET A 156 -2.16 -9.96 1.80
CA MET A 156 -3.25 -10.85 1.36
C MET A 156 -4.25 -11.18 2.47
N GLU A 157 -4.35 -10.34 3.51
CA GLU A 157 -5.43 -10.43 4.48
C GLU A 157 -6.71 -9.95 3.78
N ASP A 158 -7.71 -10.84 3.65
CA ASP A 158 -9.01 -10.68 2.99
C ASP A 158 -9.02 -9.64 1.84
N ALA A 159 -8.90 -10.16 0.62
CA ALA A 159 -9.01 -9.42 -0.63
C ALA A 159 -10.29 -8.54 -0.66
N GLY A 160 -10.17 -7.30 -0.17
CA GLY A 160 -11.25 -6.32 -0.14
C GLY A 160 -11.79 -6.02 1.26
N ALA A 161 -10.95 -5.47 2.15
CA ALA A 161 -11.43 -4.89 3.41
C ALA A 161 -12.62 -3.97 3.12
N PRO A 162 -13.78 -4.17 3.79
CA PRO A 162 -14.97 -3.38 3.49
C PRO A 162 -14.65 -1.90 3.74
N PRO A 163 -15.20 -0.97 2.93
CA PRO A 163 -14.90 0.46 3.07
C PRO A 163 -15.06 0.97 4.50
N ALA A 164 -16.06 0.48 5.22
CA ALA A 164 -16.30 0.79 6.63
C ALA A 164 -15.16 0.35 7.56
N ALA A 165 -14.54 -0.82 7.34
CA ALA A 165 -13.39 -1.27 8.13
C ALA A 165 -12.17 -0.37 7.90
N ALA A 166 -12.02 0.18 6.70
CA ALA A 166 -11.01 1.19 6.39
C ALA A 166 -11.42 2.62 6.80
N GLY A 167 -12.60 2.81 7.41
CA GLY A 167 -13.12 4.12 7.83
C GLY A 167 -13.61 5.02 6.70
N PHE A 168 -13.94 4.47 5.53
CA PHE A 168 -14.54 5.21 4.42
C PHE A 168 -16.05 5.02 4.37
N ALA A 169 -16.77 6.11 4.07
CA ALA A 169 -18.23 6.12 3.98
C ALA A 169 -18.78 5.29 2.80
N SER A 170 -17.97 5.05 1.76
CA SER A 170 -18.37 4.27 0.59
C SER A 170 -17.17 3.68 -0.14
N LEU A 171 -17.43 2.68 -0.97
CA LEU A 171 -16.41 2.09 -1.85
C LEU A 171 -15.81 3.12 -2.81
N ALA A 172 -16.63 4.03 -3.35
CA ALA A 172 -16.17 5.08 -4.24
C ALA A 172 -15.20 6.06 -3.55
N ALA A 173 -15.45 6.38 -2.27
CA ALA A 173 -14.56 7.24 -1.49
C ALA A 173 -13.21 6.55 -1.23
N LEU A 174 -13.23 5.25 -0.91
CA LEU A 174 -12.03 4.44 -0.74
C LEU A 174 -11.23 4.37 -2.06
N GLN A 175 -11.88 4.02 -3.16
CA GLN A 175 -11.24 3.90 -4.48
C GLN A 175 -10.56 5.21 -4.90
N ARG A 176 -11.24 6.35 -4.71
CA ARG A 176 -10.66 7.67 -5.00
C ARG A 176 -9.42 7.95 -4.14
N ALA A 177 -9.49 7.66 -2.84
CA ALA A 177 -8.36 7.86 -1.95
C ALA A 177 -7.16 6.96 -2.31
N CYS A 178 -7.40 5.70 -2.65
CA CYS A 178 -6.36 4.80 -3.15
C CYS A 178 -5.80 5.26 -4.50
N GLN A 179 -6.64 5.75 -5.41
CA GLN A 179 -6.21 6.20 -6.72
C GLN A 179 -5.22 7.37 -6.63
N GLU A 180 -5.52 8.36 -5.77
CA GLU A 180 -4.61 9.49 -5.52
C GLU A 180 -3.26 9.02 -4.98
N ALA A 181 -3.25 7.98 -4.14
CA ALA A 181 -2.03 7.43 -3.54
C ALA A 181 -1.23 6.49 -4.46
N ILE A 182 -1.89 5.72 -5.34
CA ILE A 182 -1.23 4.75 -6.25
C ILE A 182 -0.93 5.39 -7.62
N GLY A 183 -1.35 6.63 -7.85
CA GLY A 183 -1.03 7.38 -9.06
C GLY A 183 -1.48 6.71 -10.37
N LEU A 184 -2.41 5.75 -10.28
CA LEU A 184 -2.92 5.01 -11.42
C LEU A 184 -4.12 5.74 -12.05
N PRO A 185 -4.32 5.63 -13.38
CA PRO A 185 -5.57 6.05 -14.01
C PRO A 185 -6.77 5.35 -13.36
N PRO A 186 -7.96 6.00 -13.26
CA PRO A 186 -9.09 5.49 -12.47
C PRO A 186 -9.50 4.06 -12.83
N GLU A 187 -9.51 3.72 -14.12
CA GLU A 187 -9.86 2.39 -14.61
C GLU A 187 -8.82 1.32 -14.26
N ILE A 188 -7.53 1.69 -14.24
CA ILE A 188 -6.43 0.80 -13.87
C ILE A 188 -6.38 0.66 -12.35
N ALA A 189 -6.61 1.74 -11.59
CA ALA A 189 -6.76 1.69 -10.14
C ALA A 189 -7.96 0.80 -9.76
N ARG A 190 -9.11 0.96 -10.42
CA ARG A 190 -10.30 0.14 -10.20
C ARG A 190 -10.02 -1.33 -10.52
N ARG A 191 -9.33 -1.65 -11.62
CA ARG A 191 -8.92 -3.03 -11.94
C ARG A 191 -7.86 -3.57 -10.99
N ALA A 192 -6.85 -2.80 -10.62
CA ALA A 192 -5.81 -3.20 -9.68
C ALA A 192 -6.42 -3.47 -8.31
N ILE A 193 -7.24 -2.55 -7.80
CA ILE A 193 -8.00 -2.73 -6.55
C ILE A 193 -8.94 -3.93 -6.68
N SER A 194 -9.65 -4.09 -7.81
CA SER A 194 -10.54 -5.24 -8.06
C SER A 194 -9.81 -6.57 -8.17
N LEU A 195 -8.61 -6.62 -8.75
CA LEU A 195 -7.76 -7.81 -8.84
C LEU A 195 -7.14 -8.14 -7.48
N LEU A 196 -6.88 -7.10 -6.67
CA LEU A 196 -6.43 -7.20 -5.28
C LEU A 196 -7.58 -7.54 -4.32
N SER A 197 -8.84 -7.30 -4.71
CA SER A 197 -10.05 -7.65 -3.95
C SER A 197 -10.87 -8.79 -4.55
N SER A 198 -10.35 -9.46 -5.57
CA SER A 198 -10.93 -10.71 -6.06
C SER A 198 -10.38 -11.82 -5.20
N THR A 199 -11.24 -12.47 -4.42
CA THR A 199 -11.03 -13.85 -3.97
C THR A 199 -10.45 -14.64 -5.14
N PRO A 200 -9.46 -15.53 -4.95
CA PRO A 200 -9.11 -16.46 -6.01
C PRO A 200 -10.42 -17.13 -6.42
N VAL A 201 -10.85 -16.90 -7.66
CA VAL A 201 -11.84 -17.76 -8.27
C VAL A 201 -11.25 -19.14 -8.09
N GLN A 202 -11.86 -19.95 -7.23
CA GLN A 202 -11.63 -21.38 -7.25
C GLN A 202 -11.97 -21.77 -8.67
N VAL A 203 -10.93 -21.93 -9.50
CA VAL A 203 -11.05 -22.69 -10.73
C VAL A 203 -11.35 -24.08 -10.20
N ALA A 204 -12.65 -24.38 -10.09
CA ALA A 204 -13.09 -25.74 -9.84
C ALA A 204 -12.29 -26.61 -10.82
N PRO A 205 -11.62 -27.67 -10.34
CA PRO A 205 -10.87 -28.52 -11.24
C PRO A 205 -11.84 -28.92 -12.34
N ALA A 206 -11.52 -28.56 -13.58
CA ALA A 206 -12.26 -28.99 -14.73
C ALA A 206 -12.46 -30.49 -14.55
N ARG A 207 -13.72 -30.93 -14.43
CA ARG A 207 -14.06 -32.35 -14.48
C ARG A 207 -13.25 -32.90 -15.63
N ARG A 208 -12.36 -33.85 -15.33
CA ARG A 208 -11.69 -34.64 -16.36
C ARG A 208 -12.82 -35.29 -17.14
N ASP A 209 -13.20 -34.68 -18.26
CA ASP A 209 -14.00 -35.34 -19.27
C ASP A 209 -13.20 -36.55 -19.70
N GLU A 210 -13.76 -37.71 -19.39
CA GLU A 210 -13.23 -38.99 -19.76
C GLU A 210 -12.96 -39.03 -21.27
N ALA A 211 -11.71 -39.31 -21.60
CA ALA A 211 -11.27 -40.09 -22.75
C ALA A 211 -11.97 -39.81 -24.10
N ARG A 212 -11.66 -38.67 -24.73
CA ARG A 212 -11.80 -38.58 -26.20
C ARG A 212 -10.59 -39.26 -26.86
N LYS A 213 -10.69 -40.57 -27.08
CA LYS A 213 -9.71 -41.37 -27.83
C LYS A 213 -9.48 -40.77 -29.24
N PRO A 214 -8.22 -40.61 -29.69
CA PRO A 214 -7.94 -40.23 -31.07
C PRO A 214 -8.32 -41.38 -32.01
N ARG A 215 -9.25 -41.14 -32.94
CA ARG A 215 -9.60 -42.09 -34.00
C ARG A 215 -8.53 -42.03 -35.09
N TYR A 216 -7.66 -43.04 -35.11
CA TYR A 216 -6.79 -43.38 -36.23
C TYR A 216 -7.66 -43.80 -37.43
N ARG A 217 -7.43 -43.20 -38.61
CA ARG A 217 -7.95 -43.67 -39.90
C ARG A 217 -6.76 -44.08 -40.77
N PRO A 218 -6.69 -45.33 -41.26
CA PRO A 218 -5.60 -45.79 -42.10
C PRO A 218 -5.78 -45.27 -43.54
N TYR A 219 -4.65 -45.08 -44.20
CA TYR A 219 -4.51 -44.68 -45.60
C TYR A 219 -5.18 -45.66 -46.57
N PHE A 220 -5.97 -45.13 -47.50
CA PHE A 220 -5.98 -45.45 -48.93
C PHE A 220 -6.35 -44.16 -49.69
#